data_AF-A0AAD4Y7G5-F1
#
_entry.id   AF-A0AAD4Y7G5-F1
#
_cell.length_a   1.000
_cell.length_b   1.000
_cell.length_c   1.000
_cell.angle_alpha   90.00
_cell.angle_beta   90.00
_cell.angle_gamma   90.00
#
_symmetry.space_group_name_H-M   'P 1'
#
loop_
_entity.id
_entity.type
_entity.pdbx_description
1 polymer ?
#
loop_
_entity_poly.entity_id
_entity_poly.type
_entity_poly.pdbx_seq_one_letter_code
_entity_poly.pdbx_strand_id
1 'polypeptide(L)'
;MMEDANEIQEALSRSYGTPELDEDDLEAELDALGDELLADEDSSYLDEAAAAPAIPEGVPTDTKNKDGVLVDEFGLPQIPAS
;
A
#
# COMPACT_ATOMS: atom_id res chain seq x y z
N MET A 1 8.49 -10.70 14.05
CA MET A 1 7.66 -11.13 12.90
C MET A 1 6.22 -10.63 13.01
N MET A 2 5.36 -11.14 13.89
CA MET A 2 4.00 -10.55 14.08
C MET A 2 4.01 -9.23 14.86
N GLU A 3 4.95 -9.09 15.81
CA GLU A 3 5.14 -7.84 16.56
C GLU A 3 5.56 -6.70 15.64
N ASP A 4 6.46 -6.98 14.68
CA ASP A 4 6.91 -6.06 13.64
C ASP A 4 5.74 -5.62 12.74
N ALA A 5 4.79 -6.52 12.44
CA ALA A 5 3.61 -6.18 11.63
C ALA A 5 2.65 -5.23 12.36
N ASN A 6 2.53 -5.37 13.68
CA ASN A 6 1.72 -4.46 14.51
C ASN A 6 2.38 -3.08 14.64
N GLU A 7 3.70 -3.03 14.82
CA GLU A 7 4.47 -1.77 14.86
C GLU A 7 4.38 -1.01 13.52
N ILE A 8 4.48 -1.73 12.38
CA ILE A 8 4.31 -1.14 11.05
C ILE A 8 2.88 -0.62 10.84
N GLN A 9 1.87 -1.36 11.29
CA GLN A 9 0.47 -0.94 11.24
C GLN A 9 0.22 0.35 12.05
N GLU A 10 0.80 0.44 13.25
CA GLU A 10 0.74 1.63 14.09
C GLU A 10 1.48 2.82 13.43
N ALA A 11 2.69 2.60 12.92
CA ALA A 11 3.49 3.61 12.24
C ALA A 11 2.81 4.15 10.97
N LEU A 12 2.14 3.27 10.21
CA LEU A 12 1.34 3.65 9.03
C LEU A 12 -0.08 4.10 9.38
N SER A 13 -0.46 4.03 10.67
CA SER A 13 -1.81 4.31 11.18
C SER A 13 -2.91 3.55 10.41
N ARG A 14 -2.63 2.29 10.05
CA ARG A 14 -3.54 1.39 9.34
C ARG A 14 -3.77 0.13 10.17
N SER A 15 -5.02 -0.30 10.33
CA SER A 15 -5.40 -1.51 11.07
C SER A 15 -6.02 -2.54 10.14
N TYR A 16 -5.52 -3.77 10.17
CA TYR A 16 -5.98 -4.88 9.33
C TYR A 16 -6.56 -6.05 10.15
N GLY A 17 -7.11 -5.78 11.34
CA GLY A 17 -7.78 -6.81 12.13
C GLY A 17 -9.05 -7.33 11.44
N THR A 18 -9.17 -8.64 11.28
CA THR A 18 -10.38 -9.30 10.75
C THR A 18 -11.37 -9.59 11.88
N PRO A 19 -12.69 -9.41 11.66
CA PRO A 19 -13.71 -9.82 12.62
C PRO A 19 -13.82 -11.35 12.71
N GLU A 20 -14.60 -11.85 13.66
CA GLU A 20 -15.01 -13.25 13.67
C GLU A 20 -15.94 -13.53 12.48
N LEU A 21 -15.55 -14.49 11.64
CA LEU A 21 -16.30 -14.95 10.48
C LEU A 21 -16.59 -16.46 10.65
N ASP A 22 -17.63 -16.95 9.98
CA ASP A 22 -17.87 -18.39 9.89
C ASP A 22 -16.89 -18.97 8.87
N GLU A 23 -15.93 -19.76 9.35
CA GLU A 23 -14.85 -20.31 8.51
C GLU A 23 -15.41 -21.28 7.45
N ASP A 24 -16.44 -22.06 7.77
CA ASP A 24 -17.02 -23.03 6.82
C ASP A 24 -17.76 -22.29 5.67
N ASP A 25 -18.42 -21.18 5.99
CA ASP A 25 -19.11 -20.33 5.00
C ASP A 25 -18.09 -19.53 4.18
N LEU A 26 -17.07 -18.95 4.83
CA LEU A 26 -16.00 -18.21 4.16
C LEU A 26 -15.22 -19.08 3.18
N GLU A 27 -14.87 -20.32 3.56
CA GLU A 27 -14.19 -21.26 2.66
C GLU A 27 -15.06 -21.57 1.43
N ALA A 28 -16.37 -21.79 1.62
CA ALA A 28 -17.29 -22.02 0.51
C ALA A 28 -17.43 -20.79 -0.41
N GLU A 29 -17.48 -19.58 0.14
CA GLU A 29 -17.51 -18.34 -0.62
C GLU A 29 -16.21 -18.11 -1.40
N LEU A 30 -15.05 -18.38 -0.81
CA LEU A 30 -13.75 -18.23 -1.46
C LEU A 30 -13.54 -19.26 -2.59
N ASP A 31 -14.01 -20.49 -2.41
CA ASP A 31 -13.99 -21.51 -3.47
C ASP A 31 -14.87 -21.07 -4.65
N ALA A 32 -16.08 -20.58 -4.39
CA ALA A 32 -16.98 -20.05 -5.43
C ALA A 32 -16.35 -18.86 -6.16
N LEU A 33 -15.72 -17.93 -5.44
CA LEU A 33 -14.99 -16.81 -6.04
C LEU A 33 -13.80 -17.27 -6.89
N GLY A 34 -13.11 -18.34 -6.48
CA GLY A 34 -12.05 -18.98 -7.26
C GLY A 34 -12.55 -19.55 -8.58
N ASP A 35 -13.71 -20.21 -8.57
CA ASP A 35 -14.36 -20.72 -9.78
C ASP A 35 -14.79 -19.58 -10.73
N GLU A 36 -15.32 -18.48 -10.19
CA GLU A 36 -15.64 -17.28 -10.97
C GLU A 36 -14.40 -16.67 -11.63
N LEU A 37 -13.29 -16.56 -10.88
CA LEU A 37 -12.02 -16.03 -11.39
C LEU A 37 -11.41 -16.94 -12.46
N LEU A 38 -11.58 -18.27 -12.36
CA LEU A 38 -11.15 -19.21 -13.40
C LEU A 38 -12.02 -19.16 -14.66
N ALA A 39 -13.29 -18.81 -14.50
CA ALA A 39 -14.22 -18.64 -15.62
C ALA A 39 -14.04 -17.30 -16.35
N ASP A 40 -13.44 -16.30 -15.69
CA ASP A 40 -13.07 -15.03 -16.29
C ASP A 40 -11.73 -15.13 -17.04
N GLU A 41 -11.70 -14.65 -18.29
CA GLU A 41 -10.46 -14.57 -19.07
C GLU A 41 -9.71 -13.25 -18.81
N ASP A 42 -10.34 -12.28 -18.14
CA ASP A 42 -9.75 -10.99 -17.84
C ASP A 42 -8.80 -11.07 -16.63
N SER A 43 -7.51 -10.89 -16.88
CA SER A 43 -6.45 -10.82 -15.87
C SER A 43 -5.81 -9.44 -15.75
N SER A 44 -6.45 -8.40 -16.31
CA SER A 44 -5.93 -7.03 -16.32
C SER A 44 -5.68 -6.44 -14.93
N TYR A 45 -6.38 -6.94 -13.89
CA TYR A 45 -6.14 -6.56 -12.49
C TYR A 45 -4.70 -6.84 -12.04
N LEU A 46 -4.01 -7.84 -12.63
CA LEU A 46 -2.61 -8.14 -12.35
C LEU A 46 -1.68 -7.04 -12.88
N ASP A 47 -1.95 -6.58 -14.11
CA ASP A 47 -1.20 -5.48 -14.72
C ASP A 47 -1.49 -4.15 -14.02
N GLU A 48 -2.76 -3.90 -13.63
CA GLU A 48 -3.15 -2.73 -12.84
C GLU A 48 -2.43 -2.70 -11.48
N ALA A 49 -2.40 -3.82 -10.75
CA ALA A 49 -1.68 -3.94 -9.49
C ALA A 49 -0.17 -3.69 -9.66
N ALA A 50 0.42 -4.18 -10.75
CA ALA A 50 1.83 -3.93 -11.07
C ALA A 50 2.11 -2.46 -11.45
N ALA A 51 1.14 -1.78 -12.05
CA ALA A 51 1.22 -0.37 -12.41
C ALA A 51 0.87 0.57 -11.25
N ALA A 52 0.44 0.04 -10.10
CA ALA A 52 0.10 0.84 -8.93
C ALA A 52 1.30 1.67 -8.47
N PRO A 53 1.09 2.89 -7.95
CA PRO A 53 2.18 3.73 -7.46
C PRO A 53 3.00 2.99 -6.40
N ALA A 54 4.30 2.87 -6.64
CA ALA A 54 5.21 2.28 -5.68
C ALA A 54 5.25 3.10 -4.39
N ILE A 55 5.56 2.45 -3.27
CA ILE A 55 5.90 3.17 -2.04
C ILE A 55 7.11 4.06 -2.37
N PRO A 56 7.06 5.36 -2.03
CA PRO A 56 8.20 6.24 -2.27
C PRO A 56 9.41 5.75 -1.46
N GLU A 57 10.41 5.20 -2.15
CA GLU A 57 11.69 4.76 -1.57
C GLU A 57 12.75 5.87 -1.57
N GLY A 58 12.40 7.06 -2.04
CA GLY A 58 13.30 8.20 -2.15
C GLY A 58 13.68 8.76 -0.78
N VAL A 59 14.97 8.73 -0.47
CA VAL A 59 15.55 9.70 0.47
C VAL A 59 15.31 11.10 -0.10
N PRO A 60 14.86 12.08 0.71
CA PRO A 60 14.60 13.44 0.24
C PRO A 60 15.81 13.95 -0.54
N THR A 61 15.61 14.19 -1.82
CA THR A 61 16.63 14.73 -2.71
C THR A 61 16.66 16.25 -2.52
N ASP A 62 17.86 16.79 -2.33
CA ASP A 62 18.11 18.23 -2.16
C ASP A 62 17.91 18.99 -3.47
N THR A 63 16.65 19.09 -3.88
CA THR A 63 16.26 19.89 -5.04
C THR A 63 16.06 21.33 -4.59
N LYS A 64 16.53 22.32 -5.35
CA LYS A 64 16.32 23.74 -5.04
C LYS A 64 15.31 24.34 -5.99
N ASN A 65 14.37 25.12 -5.46
CA ASN A 65 13.49 25.93 -6.30
C ASN A 65 14.29 27.09 -6.96
N LYS A 66 13.63 27.81 -7.88
CA LYS A 66 14.22 28.99 -8.56
C LYS A 66 14.73 30.09 -7.61
N ASP A 67 14.27 30.09 -6.36
CA ASP A 67 14.62 31.04 -5.31
C ASP A 67 15.73 30.49 -4.39
N GLY A 68 16.30 29.32 -4.71
CA GLY A 68 17.42 28.69 -3.98
C GLY A 68 17.02 27.97 -2.69
N VAL A 69 15.72 27.84 -2.41
CA VAL A 69 15.19 27.14 -1.23
C VAL A 69 15.19 25.64 -1.48
N LEU A 70 15.69 24.87 -0.52
CA LEU A 70 15.61 23.40 -0.53
C LEU A 70 14.14 22.98 -0.50
N VAL A 71 13.74 22.18 -1.48
CA VAL A 71 12.39 21.65 -1.63
C VAL A 71 12.46 20.12 -1.72
N ASP A 72 11.45 19.47 -1.16
CA ASP A 72 11.24 18.04 -1.28
C ASP A 72 10.68 17.65 -2.66
N GLU A 73 10.41 16.37 -2.86
CA GLU A 73 9.86 15.78 -4.08
C GLU A 73 8.49 16.37 -4.48
N PHE A 74 7.78 16.98 -3.53
CA PHE A 74 6.47 17.61 -3.74
C PHE A 74 6.60 19.12 -4.03
N GLY A 75 7.83 19.65 -4.06
CA GLY A 75 8.08 21.08 -4.22
C GLY A 75 7.79 21.90 -2.96
N LEU A 76 7.62 21.24 -1.81
CA LEU A 76 7.42 21.88 -0.52
C LEU A 76 8.77 22.21 0.12
N PRO A 77 8.93 23.35 0.82
CA PRO A 77 10.17 23.68 1.48
C PRO A 77 10.58 22.61 2.51
N GLN A 78 11.81 22.13 2.45
CA GLN A 78 12.35 21.24 3.47
C GLN A 78 12.36 21.96 4.82
N ILE A 79 11.52 21.47 5.76
CA ILE A 79 11.53 21.93 7.14
C ILE A 79 12.66 21.22 7.90
N PRO A 80 13.42 21.91 8.77
CA PRO A 80 14.43 21.24 9.58
C PRO A 80 13.74 20.23 10.51
N ALA A 81 14.04 18.94 10.31
CA ALA A 81 13.69 17.92 11.27
C ALA A 81 14.41 18.24 12.59
N SER A 82 13.64 18.54 13.65
CA SER A 82 14.17 18.75 15.01
C SER A 82 14.37 17.42 15.73
#